data_AF-A0A7K9WFD9-F1
#
_entry.id   AF-A0A7K9WFD9-F1
#
_cell.length_a   1.000
_cell.length_b   1.000
_cell.length_c   1.000
_cell.angle_alpha   90.00
_cell.angle_beta   90.00
_cell.angle_gamma   90.00
#
_symmetry.space_group_name_H-M   'P 1'
#
loop_
_entity.id
_entity.type
_entity.pdbx_description
1 polymer ?
#
loop_
_entity_poly.entity_id
_entity_poly.type
_entity_poly.pdbx_seq_one_letter_code
_entity_poly.pdbx_strand_id
1 'polypeptide(L)'
;HAALAAVHAYRDHPDTGAYLEQGGAMRTVVLEAKDEVSLLDLVQILRQNSIEHCLWTEHPEGIPTCLALRPYPKDQVQRLLRNFRLLQ
;
A
#
# COMPACT_ATOMS: atom_id res chain seq x y z
N HIS A 1 1.41 5.53 -9.18
CA HIS A 1 0.58 6.58 -8.55
C HIS A 1 0.29 6.31 -7.08
N ALA A 2 -0.28 5.16 -6.72
CA ALA A 2 -0.68 4.84 -5.34
C ALA A 2 0.42 5.08 -4.28
N ALA A 3 1.67 4.63 -4.53
CA ALA A 3 2.77 4.80 -3.57
C ALA A 3 3.07 6.29 -3.27
N LEU A 4 3.10 7.13 -4.30
CA LEU A 4 3.30 8.57 -4.13
C LEU A 4 2.12 9.22 -3.40
N ALA A 5 0.89 8.82 -3.75
CA ALA A 5 -0.31 9.30 -3.07
C ALA A 5 -0.30 8.94 -1.58
N ALA A 6 0.08 7.71 -1.23
CA ALA A 6 0.22 7.27 0.16
C ALA A 6 1.31 8.05 0.91
N VAL A 7 2.49 8.20 0.33
CA VAL A 7 3.57 9.00 0.93
C VAL A 7 3.10 10.45 1.14
N HIS A 8 2.41 11.04 0.17
CA HIS A 8 1.90 12.41 0.30
C HIS A 8 0.82 12.54 1.38
N ALA A 9 -0.17 11.64 1.37
CA ALA A 9 -1.28 11.65 2.32
C ALA A 9 -0.82 11.46 3.77
N TYR A 10 0.24 10.67 3.98
CA TYR A 10 0.77 10.32 5.29
C TYR A 10 2.18 10.87 5.52
N ARG A 11 2.51 12.02 4.89
CA ARG A 11 3.86 12.61 4.90
C ARG A 11 4.36 13.01 6.29
N ASP A 12 3.43 13.37 7.18
CA ASP A 12 3.75 13.81 8.54
C ASP A 12 3.83 12.64 9.53
N HIS A 13 3.58 11.39 9.08
CA HIS A 13 3.69 10.20 9.92
C HIS A 13 5.18 9.85 10.15
N PRO A 14 5.60 9.52 11.39
CA PRO A 14 7.01 9.24 11.71
C PRO A 14 7.60 8.10 10.88
N ASP A 15 6.86 7.00 10.68
CA ASP A 15 7.32 5.89 9.81
C ASP A 15 7.53 6.32 8.35
N THR A 16 6.72 7.26 7.84
CA THR A 16 6.91 7.80 6.49
C THR A 16 8.19 8.62 6.43
N GLY A 17 8.43 9.47 7.43
CA GLY A 17 9.69 10.22 7.55
C GLY A 17 10.91 9.30 7.61
N ALA A 18 10.91 8.33 8.53
CA ALA A 18 11.99 7.36 8.71
C ALA A 18 12.23 6.49 7.46
N TYR A 19 11.18 6.21 6.69
CA TYR A 19 11.31 5.55 5.39
C TYR A 19 12.01 6.46 4.38
N LEU A 20 11.57 7.70 4.23
CA LEU A 20 12.15 8.66 3.27
C LEU A 20 13.61 9.02 3.59
N GLU A 21 13.98 9.08 4.87
CA GLU A 21 15.35 9.31 5.32
C GLU A 21 16.34 8.24 4.85
N GLN A 22 15.86 7.02 4.53
CA GLN A 22 16.71 5.95 3.98
C GLN A 22 17.21 6.26 2.56
N GLY A 23 16.61 7.22 1.85
CA GLY A 23 17.03 7.65 0.52
C GLY A 23 17.15 6.47 -0.45
N GLY A 24 18.34 6.25 -1.00
CA GLY A 24 18.60 5.15 -1.95
C GLY A 24 18.47 3.74 -1.37
N ALA A 25 18.40 3.59 -0.04
CA ALA A 25 18.21 2.30 0.63
C ALA A 25 16.74 1.95 0.89
N MET A 26 15.79 2.84 0.53
CA MET A 26 14.36 2.58 0.62
C MET A 26 13.97 1.29 -0.09
N ARG A 27 13.09 0.51 0.54
CA ARG A 27 12.59 -0.74 -0.04
C ARG A 27 11.07 -0.76 -0.10
N THR A 28 10.54 -0.67 -1.31
CA THR A 28 9.13 -0.96 -1.62
C THR A 28 9.00 -2.42 -2.04
N VAL A 29 8.00 -3.12 -1.49
CA VAL A 29 7.61 -4.46 -1.96
C VAL A 29 6.32 -4.32 -2.78
N VAL A 30 6.32 -4.86 -3.99
CA VAL A 30 5.14 -4.87 -4.86
C VAL A 30 4.55 -6.27 -4.86
N LEU A 31 3.26 -6.36 -4.55
CA LEU A 31 2.52 -7.61 -4.47
C LEU A 31 1.42 -7.62 -5.53
N GLU A 32 1.18 -8.80 -6.09
CA GLU A 32 0.15 -9.05 -7.11
C GLU A 32 -1.19 -9.39 -6.45
N ALA A 33 -2.21 -8.58 -6.74
CA ALA A 33 -3.62 -8.94 -6.56
C ALA A 33 -4.12 -9.62 -7.83
N LYS A 34 -4.86 -10.73 -7.71
CA LYS A 34 -5.26 -11.55 -8.87
C LYS A 34 -6.34 -10.89 -9.73
N ASP A 35 -7.18 -10.07 -9.10
CA ASP A 35 -8.34 -9.40 -9.67
C ASP A 35 -8.79 -8.23 -8.79
N GLU A 36 -9.71 -7.42 -9.30
CA GLU A 36 -10.31 -6.29 -8.59
C GLU A 36 -10.96 -6.71 -7.27
N VAL A 37 -11.62 -7.87 -7.23
CA VAL A 37 -12.26 -8.40 -6.02
C VAL A 37 -11.23 -8.60 -4.91
N SER A 38 -10.10 -9.25 -5.20
CA SER A 38 -9.03 -9.45 -4.23
C SER A 38 -8.39 -8.14 -3.74
N LEU A 39 -8.35 -7.12 -4.60
CA LEU A 39 -7.87 -5.79 -4.23
C LEU A 39 -8.84 -5.08 -3.27
N LEU A 40 -10.15 -5.14 -3.56
CA LEU A 40 -11.19 -4.54 -2.73
C LEU A 40 -11.38 -5.27 -1.39
N ASP A 41 -11.25 -6.59 -1.38
CA ASP A 41 -11.23 -7.39 -0.15
C ASP A 41 -10.07 -6.97 0.76
N LEU A 42 -8.88 -6.75 0.19
CA LEU A 42 -7.73 -6.23 0.95
C LEU A 42 -8.03 -4.85 1.54
N VAL A 43 -8.67 -3.94 0.79
CA VAL A 43 -9.09 -2.64 1.32
C VAL A 43 -9.99 -2.81 2.56
N GLN A 44 -10.95 -3.74 2.54
CA GLN A 44 -11.80 -4.00 3.70
C GLN A 44 -11.00 -4.54 4.90
N ILE A 45 -10.09 -5.50 4.65
CA ILE A 45 -9.20 -6.05 5.69
C ILE A 45 -8.35 -4.95 6.32
N LEU A 46 -7.76 -4.08 5.52
CA LEU A 46 -6.93 -2.97 6.01
C LEU A 46 -7.75 -1.99 6.84
N ARG A 47 -8.96 -1.61 6.41
CA ARG A 47 -9.86 -0.74 7.18
C ARG A 47 -10.23 -1.34 8.53
N GLN A 48 -10.56 -2.63 8.57
CA GLN A 48 -10.92 -3.35 9.81
C GLN A 48 -9.76 -3.43 10.81
N ASN A 49 -8.52 -3.43 10.31
CA ASN A 49 -7.31 -3.46 11.14
C ASN A 49 -6.71 -2.07 11.35
N SER A 50 -7.42 -1.00 10.98
CA SER A 50 -6.97 0.40 11.08
C SER A 50 -5.62 0.66 10.40
N ILE A 51 -5.36 -0.03 9.29
CA ILE A 51 -4.15 0.17 8.50
C ILE A 51 -4.41 1.23 7.43
N GLU A 52 -3.64 2.31 7.51
CA GLU A 52 -3.68 3.44 6.58
C GLU A 52 -3.17 3.06 5.18
N HIS A 53 -3.95 3.40 4.15
CA HIS A 53 -3.69 3.03 2.76
C HIS A 53 -4.37 3.99 1.78
N CYS A 54 -3.89 3.99 0.54
CA CYS A 54 -4.47 4.69 -0.60
C CYS A 54 -4.83 3.69 -1.70
N LEU A 55 -6.13 3.54 -1.97
CA LEU A 55 -6.62 2.87 -3.16
C LEU A 55 -6.52 3.85 -4.34
N TRP A 56 -5.87 3.42 -5.42
CA TRP A 56 -5.76 4.19 -6.64
C TRP A 56 -6.73 3.65 -7.69
N THR A 57 -7.50 4.56 -8.24
CA THR A 57 -8.48 4.33 -9.30
C THR A 57 -8.00 5.05 -10.55
N GLU A 58 -7.85 4.33 -11.66
CA GLU A 58 -7.45 4.95 -12.93
C GLU A 58 -8.64 5.67 -13.57
N HIS A 59 -8.32 6.77 -14.26
CA HIS A 59 -9.26 7.58 -15.00
C HIS A 59 -8.93 7.57 -16.50
N PRO A 60 -9.95 7.69 -17.37
CA PRO A 60 -11.37 7.94 -17.08
C PRO A 60 -12.20 6.71 -16.68
N GLU A 61 -11.66 5.50 -16.73
CA GLU A 61 -12.41 4.24 -16.62
C GLU A 61 -13.00 3.97 -15.23
N GLY A 62 -12.45 4.59 -14.18
CA GLY A 62 -12.95 4.44 -12.81
C GLY A 62 -12.60 3.08 -12.18
N ILE A 63 -11.55 2.42 -12.67
CA ILE A 63 -11.17 1.06 -12.25
C ILE A 63 -10.11 1.11 -11.14
N PRO A 64 -10.32 0.43 -10.00
CA PRO A 64 -9.28 0.25 -8.98
C PRO A 64 -8.14 -0.63 -9.53
N THR A 65 -6.93 -0.07 -9.69
CA THR A 65 -5.81 -0.79 -10.29
C THR A 65 -4.69 -1.12 -9.32
N CYS A 66 -4.50 -0.32 -8.29
CA CYS A 66 -3.47 -0.57 -7.31
C CYS A 66 -3.81 0.05 -5.94
N LEU A 67 -3.16 -0.48 -4.92
CA LEU A 67 -3.31 -0.07 -3.53
C LEU A 67 -1.91 0.10 -2.95
N ALA A 68 -1.69 1.19 -2.22
CA ALA A 68 -0.46 1.38 -1.48
C ALA A 68 -0.76 1.64 -0.01
N LEU A 69 -0.04 0.97 0.87
CA LEU A 69 0.07 1.37 2.26
C LEU A 69 0.93 2.63 2.34
N ARG A 70 0.79 3.43 3.40
CA ARG A 70 1.92 4.31 3.78
C ARG A 70 3.16 3.45 4.09
N PRO A 71 4.36 4.02 4.20
CA PRO A 71 5.47 3.28 4.74
C PRO A 71 5.15 2.73 6.15
N TYR A 72 5.43 1.46 6.38
CA TYR A 72 5.20 0.74 7.62
C TYR A 72 6.41 -0.13 7.98
N PRO A 73 6.68 -0.34 9.29
CA PRO A 73 7.46 -1.47 9.75
C PRO A 73 6.82 -2.79 9.27
N LYS A 74 7.65 -3.66 8.71
CA LYS A 74 7.20 -4.88 8.02
C LYS A 74 6.35 -5.78 8.92
N ASP A 75 6.74 -5.92 10.17
CA ASP A 75 6.09 -6.76 11.18
C ASP A 75 4.65 -6.33 11.49
N GLN A 76 4.31 -5.05 11.31
CA GLN A 76 2.95 -4.55 11.55
C GLN A 76 1.96 -4.97 10.45
N VAL A 77 2.42 -5.07 9.20
CA VAL A 77 1.53 -5.25 8.04
C VAL A 77 1.66 -6.61 7.36
N GLN A 78 2.80 -7.30 7.50
CA GLN A 78 3.10 -8.53 6.76
C GLN A 78 2.04 -9.62 6.94
N ARG A 79 1.45 -9.76 8.13
CA ARG A 79 0.43 -10.79 8.40
C ARG A 79 -0.80 -10.63 7.51
N LEU A 80 -1.20 -9.40 7.21
CA LEU A 80 -2.38 -9.09 6.38
C LEU A 80 -2.09 -9.28 4.89
N LEU A 81 -0.83 -9.19 4.49
CA LEU A 81 -0.40 -9.26 3.08
C LEU A 81 0.07 -10.64 2.64
N ARG A 82 0.21 -11.60 3.57
CA ARG A 82 0.83 -12.93 3.33
C ARG A 82 0.18 -13.77 2.22
N ASN A 83 -1.07 -13.49 1.89
CA ASN A 83 -1.82 -14.23 0.86
C ASN A 83 -1.54 -13.73 -0.56
N PHE A 84 -0.85 -12.59 -0.69
CA PHE A 84 -0.46 -12.01 -1.97
C PHE A 84 0.96 -12.43 -2.31
N ARG A 85 1.23 -12.65 -3.61
CA ARG A 85 2.56 -13.03 -4.10
C ARG A 85 3.32 -11.79 -4.55
N LEU A 86 4.65 -11.89 -4.65
CA LEU A 86 5.44 -10.84 -5.30
C LEU A 86 5.00 -10.69 -6.76
N LEU A 87 4.80 -9.44 -7.20
CA LEU A 87 4.58 -9.13 -8.61
C LEU A 87 5.90 -9.38 -9.35
N GLN A 88 5.88 -10.27 -10.36
CA GLN A 88 7.04 -10.61 -11.19
C GLN A 88 7.01 -9.88 -12.53
#